data_AF-A0A9W8D1G7-F1
#
_entry.id   AF-A0A9W8D1G7-F1
#
_cell.length_a   1.000
_cell.length_b   1.000
_cell.length_c   1.000
_cell.angle_alpha   90.00
_cell.angle_beta   90.00
_cell.angle_gamma   90.00
#
_symmetry.space_group_name_H-M   'P 1'
#
loop_
_entity.id
_entity.type
_entity.pdbx_description
1 polymer ?
#
loop_
_entity_poly.entity_id
_entity_poly.type
_entity_poly.pdbx_seq_one_letter_code
_entity_poly.pdbx_strand_id
1 'polypeptide(L)'
;MSKHANAASIVVGYYDITKQDEAKDVDFSQYTHVNLAFGAPNKDGSISFPLGISVADAVTTVQSKGAKVLASVGGWSGSQWFSPIMANAATREALVSSTIGIIETNSLDGVDILWEYPGRAGSSCYEFDATNDTPNYLTFLQSLRQQMDSKFGPGKKLITVGVRVEPFDVKNGPSKDVSQFAKVVDYAHLMPFGYNGGWQDTTAPNAPFNFEKGK
;
A
#
# COMPACT_ATOMS: atom_id res chain seq x y z
N MET A 1 8.60 21.19 21.58
CA MET A 1 9.92 20.75 21.08
C MET A 1 9.67 19.99 19.79
N SER A 2 10.27 20.45 18.68
CA SER A 2 10.07 19.89 17.34
C SER A 2 10.48 18.41 17.29
N LYS A 3 9.57 17.52 16.89
CA LYS A 3 9.82 16.08 16.70
C LYS A 3 10.65 15.75 15.44
N HIS A 4 11.18 16.76 14.74
CA HIS A 4 11.85 16.57 13.45
C HIS A 4 13.36 16.78 13.52
N ALA A 5 13.99 16.39 14.64
CA ALA A 5 15.44 16.27 14.70
C ALA A 5 15.89 15.07 13.84
N ASN A 6 16.45 15.37 12.66
CA ASN A 6 17.36 14.52 11.88
C ASN A 6 17.02 13.00 11.84
N ALA A 7 15.79 12.66 11.47
CA ALA A 7 15.48 11.29 11.10
C ALA A 7 16.21 10.98 9.78
N ALA A 8 16.98 9.90 9.74
CA ALA A 8 17.56 9.41 8.49
C ALA A 8 16.48 9.30 7.42
N SER A 9 16.78 9.74 6.19
CA SER A 9 15.83 9.69 5.08
C SER A 9 15.30 8.28 4.87
N ILE A 10 13.99 8.13 4.75
CA ILE A 10 13.35 6.87 4.40
C ILE A 10 13.51 6.67 2.89
N VAL A 11 14.23 5.63 2.50
CA VAL A 11 14.34 5.13 1.12
C VAL A 11 13.58 3.81 1.03
N VAL A 12 12.53 3.78 0.21
CA VAL A 12 11.65 2.61 0.04
C VAL A 12 11.77 2.08 -1.39
N GLY A 13 12.06 0.79 -1.52
CA GLY A 13 12.02 0.07 -2.79
C GLY A 13 10.80 -0.83 -2.87
N TYR A 14 10.13 -0.87 -4.03
CA TYR A 14 9.14 -1.92 -4.32
C TYR A 14 9.87 -3.09 -4.98
N TYR A 15 9.75 -4.28 -4.38
CA TYR A 15 10.38 -5.49 -4.86
C TYR A 15 9.31 -6.46 -5.36
N ASP A 16 9.26 -6.66 -6.68
CA ASP A 16 8.39 -7.66 -7.30
C ASP A 16 8.86 -9.07 -6.91
N ILE A 17 8.10 -9.71 -6.03
CA ILE A 17 8.45 -11.02 -5.48
C ILE A 17 8.35 -12.14 -6.51
N THR A 18 7.77 -11.91 -7.69
CA THR A 18 7.75 -12.88 -8.79
C THR A 18 9.03 -12.84 -9.61
N LYS A 19 9.89 -11.84 -9.38
CA LYS A 19 11.11 -11.57 -10.14
C LYS A 19 12.38 -11.83 -9.34
N GLN A 20 12.34 -12.76 -8.38
CA GLN A 20 13.48 -12.98 -7.47
C GLN A 20 14.77 -13.38 -8.21
N ASP A 21 14.65 -14.19 -9.26
CA ASP A 21 15.80 -14.59 -10.08
C ASP A 21 16.45 -13.41 -10.82
N GLU A 22 15.64 -12.43 -11.24
CA GLU A 22 16.09 -11.20 -11.92
C GLU A 22 16.65 -10.18 -10.92
N ALA A 23 16.18 -10.23 -9.67
CA ALA A 23 16.55 -9.31 -8.59
C ALA A 23 17.69 -9.82 -7.69
N LYS A 24 18.36 -10.91 -8.06
CA LYS A 24 19.45 -11.54 -7.27
C LYS A 24 20.62 -10.60 -6.96
N ASP A 25 20.84 -9.59 -7.80
CA ASP A 25 21.96 -8.63 -7.71
C ASP A 25 21.53 -7.31 -7.04
N VAL A 26 20.29 -7.20 -6.53
CA VAL A 26 19.82 -6.01 -5.83
C VAL A 26 20.59 -5.83 -4.52
N ASP A 27 21.26 -4.69 -4.38
CA ASP A 27 21.89 -4.28 -3.13
C ASP A 27 20.84 -3.71 -2.16
N PHE A 28 20.22 -4.59 -1.37
CA PHE A 28 19.22 -4.18 -0.37
C PHE A 28 19.79 -3.30 0.76
N SER A 29 21.11 -3.17 0.91
CA SER A 29 21.72 -2.28 1.92
C SER A 29 21.53 -0.79 1.63
N GLN A 30 21.18 -0.44 0.38
CA GLN A 30 20.85 0.93 -0.02
C GLN A 30 19.45 1.38 0.39
N TYR A 31 18.62 0.45 0.90
CA TYR A 31 17.23 0.71 1.25
C TYR A 31 17.04 0.70 2.76
N THR A 32 16.15 1.56 3.23
CA THR A 32 15.71 1.52 4.63
C THR A 32 14.49 0.62 4.81
N HIS A 33 13.66 0.53 3.78
CA HIS A 33 12.43 -0.26 3.74
C HIS A 33 12.27 -0.88 2.34
N VAL A 34 11.65 -2.06 2.29
CA VAL A 34 11.26 -2.72 1.04
C VAL A 34 9.82 -3.19 1.15
N ASN A 35 9.02 -2.83 0.16
CA ASN A 35 7.65 -3.27 0.01
C ASN A 35 7.62 -4.46 -0.96
N LEU A 36 7.26 -5.64 -0.44
CA LEU A 36 7.14 -6.87 -1.23
C LEU A 36 5.85 -6.83 -2.06
N ALA A 37 6.00 -6.63 -3.36
CA ALA A 37 4.93 -6.42 -4.33
C ALA A 37 4.64 -7.72 -5.11
N PHE A 38 3.42 -8.22 -5.21
CA PHE A 38 2.25 -7.87 -4.41
C PHE A 38 1.56 -9.13 -3.88
N GLY A 39 0.99 -9.02 -2.68
CA GLY A 39 -0.16 -9.83 -2.29
C GLY A 39 -1.45 -9.18 -2.80
N ALA A 40 -2.50 -9.96 -3.01
CA ALA A 40 -3.81 -9.46 -3.44
C ALA A 40 -4.92 -9.95 -2.50
N PRO A 41 -5.86 -9.08 -2.09
CA PRO A 41 -7.02 -9.50 -1.34
C PRO A 41 -7.98 -10.29 -2.24
N ASN A 42 -8.54 -11.37 -1.70
CA ASN A 42 -9.65 -12.11 -2.30
C ASN A 42 -10.97 -11.54 -1.79
N LYS A 43 -12.07 -11.86 -2.48
CA LYS A 43 -13.43 -11.38 -2.15
C LYS A 43 -13.84 -11.61 -0.69
N ASP A 44 -13.34 -12.66 -0.05
CA ASP A 44 -13.64 -13.01 1.34
C ASP A 44 -12.78 -12.26 2.38
N GLY A 45 -11.85 -11.41 1.94
CA GLY A 45 -10.91 -10.70 2.80
C GLY A 45 -9.62 -11.48 3.10
N SER A 46 -9.45 -12.71 2.61
CA SER A 46 -8.15 -13.39 2.67
C SER A 46 -7.13 -12.71 1.73
N ILE A 47 -5.83 -12.88 2.00
CA ILE A 47 -4.75 -12.37 1.15
C ILE A 47 -4.01 -13.54 0.52
N SER A 48 -3.83 -13.49 -0.80
CA SER A 48 -3.02 -14.45 -1.55
C SER A 48 -1.77 -13.79 -2.10
N PHE A 49 -0.65 -14.52 -2.08
CA PHE A 49 0.54 -14.19 -2.85
C PHE A 49 0.66 -15.12 -4.07
N PRO A 50 1.41 -14.73 -5.11
CA PRO A 50 1.70 -15.60 -6.25
C PRO A 50 2.22 -16.98 -5.82
N LEU A 51 1.71 -18.04 -6.47
CA LEU A 51 2.05 -19.42 -6.14
C LEU A 51 3.54 -19.70 -6.40
N GLY A 52 4.14 -20.54 -5.57
CA GLY A 52 5.54 -20.95 -5.71
C GLY A 52 6.55 -19.91 -5.22
N ILE A 53 6.09 -18.77 -4.69
CA ILE A 53 6.96 -17.74 -4.11
C ILE A 53 6.98 -17.85 -2.59
N SER A 54 8.19 -17.93 -2.03
CA SER A 54 8.40 -17.90 -0.58
C SER A 54 8.55 -16.44 -0.11
N VAL A 55 7.51 -15.92 0.53
CA VAL A 55 7.54 -14.58 1.14
C VAL A 55 8.58 -14.53 2.26
N ALA A 56 8.65 -15.59 3.09
CA ALA A 56 9.59 -15.68 4.20
C ALA A 56 11.08 -15.61 3.75
N ASP A 57 11.42 -16.21 2.61
CA ASP A 57 12.80 -16.16 2.08
C ASP A 57 13.15 -14.76 1.57
N ALA A 58 12.20 -14.08 0.91
CA ALA A 58 12.37 -12.69 0.51
C ALA A 58 12.55 -11.77 1.72
N VAL A 59 11.74 -11.96 2.77
CA VAL A 59 11.86 -11.22 4.04
C VAL A 59 13.24 -11.42 4.65
N THR A 60 13.67 -12.69 4.79
CA THR A 60 14.98 -13.02 5.38
C THR A 60 16.13 -12.39 4.59
N THR A 61 16.07 -12.47 3.25
CA THR A 61 17.08 -11.90 2.36
C THR A 61 17.23 -10.41 2.58
N VAL A 62 16.11 -9.67 2.59
CA VAL A 62 16.12 -8.21 2.72
C VAL A 62 16.49 -7.78 4.15
N GLN A 63 15.91 -8.39 5.18
CA GLN A 63 16.20 -8.06 6.58
C GLN A 63 17.66 -8.35 6.95
N SER A 64 18.30 -9.35 6.33
CA SER A 64 19.74 -9.62 6.51
C SER A 64 20.64 -8.45 6.09
N LYS A 65 20.13 -7.51 5.30
CA LYS A 65 20.81 -6.28 4.87
C LYS A 65 20.43 -5.05 5.71
N GLY A 66 19.60 -5.21 6.73
CA GLY A 66 19.22 -4.16 7.67
C GLY A 66 17.99 -3.33 7.28
N ALA A 67 17.35 -3.65 6.14
CA ALA A 67 16.12 -2.98 5.70
C ALA A 67 14.88 -3.62 6.36
N LYS A 68 13.88 -2.79 6.66
CA LYS A 68 12.56 -3.27 7.08
C LYS A 68 11.77 -3.82 5.89
N VAL A 69 10.91 -4.80 6.11
CA VAL A 69 10.14 -5.44 5.04
C VAL A 69 8.65 -5.38 5.31
N LEU A 70 7.90 -4.81 4.39
CA LEU A 70 6.44 -4.75 4.45
C LEU A 70 5.84 -5.61 3.34
N ALA A 71 4.72 -6.28 3.60
CA ALA A 71 3.91 -6.85 2.53
C ALA A 71 3.12 -5.72 1.86
N SER A 72 3.26 -5.55 0.54
CA SER A 72 2.38 -4.64 -0.21
C SER A 72 1.18 -5.42 -0.74
N VAL A 73 -0.01 -4.98 -0.35
CA VAL A 73 -1.29 -5.63 -0.67
C VAL A 73 -2.08 -4.75 -1.62
N GLY A 74 -2.38 -5.27 -2.81
CA GLY A 74 -3.11 -4.56 -3.86
C GLY A 74 -2.27 -4.32 -5.10
N GLY A 75 -2.03 -3.04 -5.40
CA GLY A 75 -1.51 -2.55 -6.67
C GLY A 75 -2.57 -2.51 -7.76
N TRP A 76 -2.18 -2.01 -8.94
CA TRP A 76 -3.08 -1.85 -10.09
C TRP A 76 -3.90 -3.11 -10.41
N SER A 77 -3.28 -4.29 -10.44
CA SER A 77 -3.96 -5.56 -10.76
C SER A 77 -4.55 -6.30 -9.55
N GLY A 78 -4.16 -5.93 -8.33
CA GLY A 78 -4.68 -6.55 -7.10
C GLY A 78 -5.84 -5.78 -6.46
N SER A 79 -6.24 -4.64 -7.02
CA SER A 79 -7.21 -3.74 -6.38
C SER A 79 -8.68 -4.13 -6.56
N GLN A 80 -8.98 -5.18 -7.33
CA GLN A 80 -10.35 -5.55 -7.73
C GLN A 80 -11.33 -5.68 -6.56
N TRP A 81 -10.90 -6.28 -5.45
CA TRP A 81 -11.81 -6.66 -4.37
C TRP A 81 -11.89 -5.65 -3.22
N PHE A 82 -11.11 -4.56 -3.24
CA PHE A 82 -11.11 -3.62 -2.11
C PHE A 82 -12.48 -3.00 -1.86
N SER A 83 -13.14 -2.39 -2.87
CA SER A 83 -14.46 -1.76 -2.65
C SER A 83 -15.50 -2.72 -2.04
N PRO A 84 -15.75 -3.93 -2.59
CA PRO A 84 -16.72 -4.86 -1.99
C PRO A 84 -16.29 -5.38 -0.62
N ILE A 85 -14.99 -5.58 -0.37
CA ILE A 85 -14.49 -5.92 0.98
C ILE A 85 -14.79 -4.79 1.96
N MET A 86 -14.54 -3.54 1.57
CA MET A 86 -14.72 -2.36 2.41
C MET A 86 -16.19 -2.10 2.70
N ALA A 87 -17.09 -2.42 1.78
CA ALA A 87 -18.53 -2.27 1.98
C ALA A 87 -19.11 -3.21 3.06
N ASN A 88 -18.46 -4.34 3.34
CA ASN A 88 -18.98 -5.34 4.29
C ASN A 88 -18.07 -5.47 5.52
N ALA A 89 -18.67 -5.31 6.72
CA ALA A 89 -17.94 -5.34 7.97
C ALA A 89 -17.19 -6.65 8.23
N ALA A 90 -17.79 -7.79 7.90
CA ALA A 90 -17.19 -9.11 8.11
C ALA A 90 -15.96 -9.31 7.20
N THR A 91 -16.04 -8.91 5.93
CA THR A 91 -14.90 -9.01 5.00
C THR A 91 -13.82 -8.00 5.34
N ARG A 92 -14.16 -6.79 5.83
CA ARG A 92 -13.16 -5.85 6.37
C ARG A 92 -12.38 -6.47 7.53
N GLU A 93 -13.09 -7.09 8.47
CA GLU A 93 -12.46 -7.73 9.63
C GLU A 93 -11.63 -8.97 9.24
N ALA A 94 -12.08 -9.72 8.24
CA ALA A 94 -11.30 -10.80 7.64
C ALA A 94 -10.00 -10.29 6.98
N LEU A 95 -10.04 -9.13 6.32
CA LEU A 95 -8.83 -8.50 5.74
C LEU A 95 -7.87 -8.00 6.83
N VAL A 96 -8.38 -7.43 7.92
CA VAL A 96 -7.54 -7.06 9.08
C VAL A 96 -6.86 -8.30 9.66
N SER A 97 -7.63 -9.36 9.90
CA SER A 97 -7.14 -10.62 10.44
C SER A 97 -6.09 -11.26 9.53
N SER A 98 -6.35 -11.29 8.22
CA SER A 98 -5.43 -11.82 7.22
C SER A 98 -4.13 -11.00 7.15
N THR A 99 -4.23 -9.67 7.24
CA THR A 99 -3.06 -8.79 7.27
C THR A 99 -2.18 -9.06 8.48
N ILE A 100 -2.78 -9.19 9.67
CA ILE A 100 -2.05 -9.54 10.89
C ILE A 100 -1.42 -10.93 10.78
N GLY A 101 -2.16 -11.89 10.23
CA GLY A 101 -1.70 -13.25 10.00
C GLY A 101 -0.46 -13.31 9.11
N ILE A 102 -0.47 -12.65 7.94
CA ILE A 102 0.70 -12.64 7.05
C ILE A 102 1.91 -11.96 7.69
N ILE A 103 1.69 -10.91 8.50
CA ILE A 103 2.75 -10.22 9.25
C ILE A 103 3.40 -11.18 10.25
N GLU A 104 2.59 -11.90 11.02
CA GLU A 104 3.05 -12.85 12.03
C GLU A 104 3.77 -14.05 11.38
N THR A 105 3.15 -14.68 10.38
CA THR A 105 3.69 -15.87 9.72
C THR A 105 5.02 -15.60 9.02
N ASN A 106 5.19 -14.43 8.40
CA ASN A 106 6.40 -14.12 7.60
C ASN A 106 7.37 -13.19 8.33
N SER A 107 7.15 -12.87 9.61
CA SER A 107 8.00 -11.95 10.39
C SER A 107 8.19 -10.56 9.74
N LEU A 108 7.16 -10.06 9.04
CA LEU A 108 7.21 -8.76 8.38
C LEU A 108 7.23 -7.62 9.40
N ASP A 109 7.82 -6.49 9.02
CA ASP A 109 7.84 -5.25 9.82
C ASP A 109 6.55 -4.44 9.70
N GLY A 110 5.66 -4.80 8.77
CA GLY A 110 4.38 -4.12 8.58
C GLY A 110 3.69 -4.50 7.27
N VAL A 111 2.74 -3.64 6.88
CA VAL A 111 1.96 -3.75 5.66
C VAL A 111 1.89 -2.40 4.93
N ASP A 112 1.95 -2.46 3.61
CA ASP A 112 1.64 -1.37 2.69
C ASP A 112 0.31 -1.69 1.99
N ILE A 113 -0.69 -0.83 2.12
CA ILE A 113 -1.98 -1.01 1.44
C ILE A 113 -1.99 -0.13 0.19
N LEU A 114 -1.97 -0.77 -0.97
CA LEU A 114 -1.92 -0.12 -2.27
C LEU A 114 -3.25 -0.30 -3.01
N TRP A 115 -4.31 0.36 -2.55
CA TRP A 115 -5.61 0.34 -3.22
C TRP A 115 -5.68 1.43 -4.30
N GLU A 116 -5.86 1.02 -5.55
CA GLU A 116 -6.03 1.91 -6.70
C GLU A 116 -7.46 1.82 -7.29
N TYR A 117 -8.42 2.66 -6.88
CA TYR A 117 -8.36 3.71 -5.85
C TYR A 117 -9.66 3.78 -5.01
N PRO A 118 -9.61 4.25 -3.75
CA PRO A 118 -10.82 4.47 -2.97
C PRO A 118 -11.70 5.58 -3.58
N GLY A 119 -12.96 5.27 -3.85
CA GLY A 119 -13.98 6.25 -4.23
C GLY A 119 -13.97 6.65 -5.71
N ARG A 120 -13.18 5.99 -6.56
CA ARG A 120 -13.16 6.22 -8.00
C ARG A 120 -12.74 4.99 -8.78
N ALA A 121 -12.92 5.04 -10.09
CA ALA A 121 -12.42 4.02 -10.99
C ALA A 121 -10.89 3.90 -10.96
N GLY A 122 -10.42 2.65 -10.87
CA GLY A 122 -9.05 2.21 -11.15
C GLY A 122 -9.00 1.46 -12.48
N SER A 123 -8.49 0.22 -12.47
CA SER A 123 -8.51 -0.67 -13.65
C SER A 123 -9.94 -0.91 -14.15
N SER A 124 -10.07 -1.16 -15.46
CA SER A 124 -11.35 -1.44 -16.09
C SER A 124 -12.06 -2.62 -15.39
N CYS A 125 -13.36 -2.45 -15.16
CA CYS A 125 -14.24 -3.44 -14.50
C CYS A 125 -14.06 -3.60 -12.99
N TYR A 126 -13.21 -2.80 -12.33
CA TYR A 126 -13.15 -2.83 -10.85
C TYR A 126 -14.28 -2.01 -10.25
N GLU A 127 -14.94 -2.59 -9.25
CA GLU A 127 -16.01 -1.92 -8.51
C GLU A 127 -15.46 -0.78 -7.66
N PHE A 128 -16.21 0.32 -7.57
CA PHE A 128 -15.93 1.42 -6.65
C PHE A 128 -17.25 2.06 -6.19
N ASP A 129 -17.24 2.64 -5.00
CA ASP A 129 -18.32 3.44 -4.44
C ASP A 129 -17.78 4.82 -4.04
N ALA A 130 -18.10 5.83 -4.85
CA ALA A 130 -17.65 7.21 -4.65
C ALA A 130 -18.10 7.83 -3.31
N THR A 131 -19.12 7.27 -2.65
CA THR A 131 -19.61 7.78 -1.36
C THR A 131 -18.99 7.01 -0.20
N ASN A 132 -18.92 5.69 -0.30
CA ASN A 132 -18.67 4.83 0.86
C ASN A 132 -17.26 4.25 0.92
N ASP A 133 -16.51 4.19 -0.18
CA ASP A 133 -15.17 3.58 -0.18
C ASP A 133 -14.21 4.27 0.80
N THR A 134 -14.04 5.59 0.69
CA THR A 134 -13.14 6.37 1.53
C THR A 134 -13.46 6.30 3.04
N PRO A 135 -14.71 6.52 3.51
CA PRO A 135 -15.02 6.36 4.93
C PRO A 135 -14.90 4.91 5.43
N ASN A 136 -15.23 3.92 4.60
CA ASN A 136 -15.03 2.51 4.96
C ASN A 136 -13.55 2.14 5.02
N TYR A 137 -12.73 2.71 4.14
CA TYR A 137 -11.29 2.54 4.15
C TYR A 137 -10.65 3.10 5.43
N LEU A 138 -11.09 4.28 5.87
CA LEU A 138 -10.67 4.84 7.15
C LEU A 138 -11.03 3.91 8.32
N THR A 139 -12.25 3.36 8.30
CA THR A 139 -12.72 2.41 9.32
C THR A 139 -11.87 1.15 9.34
N PHE A 140 -11.50 0.63 8.17
CA PHE A 140 -10.56 -0.48 8.03
C PHE A 140 -9.19 -0.14 8.62
N LEU A 141 -8.58 1.00 8.25
CA LEU A 141 -7.26 1.39 8.75
C LEU A 141 -7.24 1.65 10.26
N GLN A 142 -8.32 2.20 10.83
CA GLN A 142 -8.50 2.36 12.27
C GLN A 142 -8.52 1.01 12.99
N SER A 143 -9.31 0.05 12.48
CA SER A 143 -9.35 -1.32 13.02
C SER A 143 -7.99 -2.01 12.89
N LEU A 144 -7.34 -1.88 11.73
CA LEU A 144 -6.02 -2.46 11.48
C LEU A 144 -4.98 -1.92 12.47
N ARG A 145 -4.89 -0.59 12.65
CA ARG A 145 -3.98 0.03 13.62
C ARG A 145 -4.24 -0.46 15.04
N GLN A 146 -5.50 -0.47 15.47
CA GLN A 146 -5.89 -0.92 16.81
C GLN A 146 -5.48 -2.38 17.04
N GLN A 147 -5.81 -3.28 16.11
CA GLN A 147 -5.52 -4.70 16.27
C GLN A 147 -4.03 -5.00 16.14
N MET A 148 -3.30 -4.32 15.25
CA MET A 148 -1.83 -4.44 15.16
C MET A 148 -1.14 -3.97 16.45
N ASP A 149 -1.58 -2.86 17.03
CA ASP A 149 -1.03 -2.37 18.31
C ASP A 149 -1.34 -3.29 19.48
N SER A 150 -2.55 -3.87 19.51
CA SER A 150 -2.94 -4.86 20.51
C SER A 150 -2.09 -6.13 20.42
N LYS A 151 -1.87 -6.63 19.21
CA LYS A 151 -1.16 -7.90 18.96
C LYS A 151 0.35 -7.78 19.11
N PHE A 152 0.96 -6.72 18.57
CA PHE A 152 2.42 -6.60 18.48
C PHE A 152 3.02 -5.54 19.41
N GLY A 153 2.17 -4.71 20.03
CA GLY A 153 2.57 -3.56 20.83
C GLY A 153 2.46 -2.24 20.04
N PRO A 154 2.14 -1.11 20.71
CA PRO A 154 1.96 0.18 20.06
C PRO A 154 3.13 0.60 19.17
N GLY A 155 2.86 0.85 17.89
CA GLY A 155 3.84 1.33 16.91
C GLY A 155 4.97 0.34 16.58
N LYS A 156 4.83 -0.94 16.93
CA LYS A 156 5.85 -1.97 16.65
C LYS A 156 5.84 -2.47 15.21
N LYS A 157 4.70 -2.38 14.53
CA LYS A 157 4.53 -2.75 13.13
C LYS A 157 3.97 -1.57 12.34
N LEU A 158 4.52 -1.39 11.14
CA LEU A 158 4.21 -0.27 10.26
C LEU A 158 2.91 -0.50 9.47
N ILE A 159 2.15 0.57 9.29
CA ILE A 159 1.04 0.65 8.34
C ILE A 159 1.36 1.79 7.38
N THR A 160 1.55 1.46 6.12
CA THR A 160 1.80 2.43 5.06
C THR A 160 0.74 2.30 3.98
N VAL A 161 0.56 3.35 3.18
CA VAL A 161 -0.41 3.37 2.10
C VAL A 161 0.19 4.04 0.87
N GLY A 162 -0.01 3.48 -0.32
CA GLY A 162 0.30 4.21 -1.55
C GLY A 162 -0.90 5.01 -2.03
N VAL A 163 -0.63 6.26 -2.41
CA VAL A 163 -1.67 7.25 -2.72
C VAL A 163 -1.27 8.11 -3.91
N ARG A 164 -2.26 8.67 -4.60
CA ARG A 164 -2.03 9.75 -5.56
C ARG A 164 -1.82 11.08 -4.81
N VAL A 165 -1.46 12.13 -5.55
CA VAL A 165 -1.32 13.50 -5.01
C VAL A 165 -2.60 13.97 -4.31
N GLU A 166 -3.75 13.58 -4.85
CA GLU A 166 -5.05 13.67 -4.20
C GLU A 166 -5.42 12.25 -3.72
N PRO A 167 -5.18 11.93 -2.43
CA PRO A 167 -5.10 10.54 -2.00
C PRO A 167 -6.39 9.74 -2.16
N PHE A 168 -7.53 10.35 -1.84
CA PHE A 168 -8.82 9.67 -1.73
C PHE A 168 -9.93 10.53 -2.34
N ASP A 169 -10.90 9.89 -2.98
CA ASP A 169 -12.04 10.56 -3.59
C ASP A 169 -13.31 10.34 -2.75
N VAL A 170 -14.16 11.35 -2.73
CA VAL A 170 -15.54 11.29 -2.22
C VAL A 170 -16.49 11.71 -3.35
N LYS A 171 -17.80 11.63 -3.12
CA LYS A 171 -18.85 11.80 -4.15
C LYS A 171 -18.67 13.03 -5.06
N ASN A 172 -18.09 14.12 -4.56
CA ASN A 172 -17.93 15.38 -5.28
C ASN A 172 -16.46 15.73 -5.58
N GLY A 173 -15.59 14.73 -5.67
CA GLY A 173 -14.16 14.88 -5.99
C GLY A 173 -13.24 14.55 -4.82
N PRO A 174 -11.98 15.02 -4.86
CA PRO A 174 -10.97 14.72 -3.85
C PRO A 174 -11.40 15.10 -2.43
N SER A 175 -11.07 14.24 -1.45
CA SER A 175 -11.21 14.58 -0.04
C SER A 175 -10.28 15.75 0.32
N LYS A 176 -10.83 16.73 1.03
CA LYS A 176 -10.08 17.89 1.54
C LYS A 176 -9.49 17.67 2.94
N ASP A 177 -9.94 16.62 3.63
CA ASP A 177 -9.46 16.25 4.96
C ASP A 177 -9.03 14.79 4.97
N VAL A 178 -7.73 14.60 5.18
CA VAL A 178 -7.10 13.28 5.35
C VAL A 178 -6.47 13.12 6.74
N SER A 179 -6.78 14.04 7.67
CA SER A 179 -6.15 14.10 8.99
C SER A 179 -6.38 12.84 9.83
N GLN A 180 -7.54 12.19 9.69
CA GLN A 180 -7.82 10.95 10.41
C GLN A 180 -7.02 9.76 9.86
N PHE A 181 -6.74 9.74 8.55
CA PHE A 181 -5.86 8.73 7.95
C PHE A 181 -4.43 8.86 8.48
N ALA A 182 -3.92 10.09 8.55
CA ALA A 182 -2.58 10.39 9.07
C ALA A 182 -2.38 10.02 10.56
N LYS A 183 -3.46 9.75 11.32
CA LYS A 183 -3.37 9.27 12.71
C LYS A 183 -3.17 7.76 12.82
N VAL A 184 -3.47 7.01 11.77
CA VAL A 184 -3.54 5.54 11.81
C VAL A 184 -2.54 4.86 10.88
N VAL A 185 -1.90 5.63 9.99
CA VAL A 185 -0.78 5.18 9.15
C VAL A 185 0.51 5.85 9.60
N ASP A 186 1.63 5.16 9.45
CA ASP A 186 2.96 5.69 9.77
C ASP A 186 3.43 6.71 8.73
N TYR A 187 3.15 6.45 7.44
CA TYR A 187 3.33 7.38 6.33
C TYR A 187 2.61 6.90 5.07
N ALA A 188 2.50 7.79 4.08
CA ALA A 188 1.95 7.49 2.77
C ALA A 188 3.01 7.64 1.66
N HIS A 189 3.02 6.71 0.72
CA HIS A 189 3.80 6.78 -0.50
C HIS A 189 3.02 7.54 -1.56
N LEU A 190 3.46 8.75 -1.89
CA LEU A 190 2.96 9.40 -3.10
C LEU A 190 3.45 8.61 -4.31
N MET A 191 2.55 8.37 -5.27
CA MET A 191 2.84 7.80 -6.58
C MET A 191 2.82 8.90 -7.66
N PRO A 192 3.80 9.82 -7.70
CA PRO A 192 3.85 10.92 -8.66
C PRO A 192 4.36 10.45 -10.03
N PHE A 193 3.82 9.35 -10.52
CA PHE A 193 4.14 8.74 -11.80
C PHE A 193 2.85 8.17 -12.42
N GLY A 194 2.91 7.72 -13.67
CA GLY A 194 1.71 7.28 -14.37
C GLY A 194 0.78 8.43 -14.78
N TYR A 195 1.28 9.68 -14.83
CA TYR A 195 0.49 10.82 -15.29
C TYR A 195 0.20 10.75 -16.79
N ASN A 196 1.20 10.32 -17.56
CA ASN A 196 1.14 10.20 -19.01
C ASN A 196 1.67 8.83 -19.45
N GLY A 197 1.10 8.26 -20.50
CA GLY A 197 1.45 6.93 -20.99
C GLY A 197 0.74 6.56 -22.28
N GLY A 198 0.90 5.30 -22.72
CA GLY A 198 0.41 4.82 -24.02
C GLY A 198 -1.12 4.79 -24.20
N TRP A 199 -1.88 5.17 -23.17
CA TRP A 199 -3.34 5.34 -23.19
C TRP A 199 -3.79 6.74 -23.63
N GLN A 200 -2.86 7.64 -23.95
CA GLN A 200 -3.13 9.00 -24.44
C GLN A 200 -2.69 9.13 -25.91
N ASP A 201 -3.33 10.05 -26.64
CA ASP A 201 -2.99 10.35 -28.05
C ASP A 201 -1.73 11.21 -28.20
N THR A 202 -1.23 11.81 -27.12
CA THR A 202 -0.06 12.72 -27.12
C THR A 202 0.98 12.26 -26.12
N THR A 203 2.25 12.26 -26.53
CA THR A 203 3.38 11.91 -25.65
C THR A 203 3.67 13.04 -24.66
N ALA A 204 3.87 12.70 -23.40
CA ALA A 204 4.29 13.62 -22.35
C ALA A 204 5.09 12.88 -21.26
N PRO A 205 5.83 13.59 -20.37
CA PRO A 205 6.62 12.94 -19.31
C PRO A 205 5.73 12.11 -18.36
N ASN A 206 6.16 10.89 -18.02
CA ASN A 206 5.37 10.01 -17.14
C ASN A 206 5.25 10.53 -15.69
N ALA A 207 6.28 11.22 -15.20
CA ALA A 207 6.43 11.71 -13.83
C ALA A 207 6.99 13.14 -13.82
N PRO A 208 6.25 14.14 -14.34
CA PRO A 208 6.73 15.51 -14.38
C PRO A 208 6.85 16.09 -12.96
N PHE A 209 7.98 16.72 -12.65
CA PHE A 209 8.16 17.41 -11.37
C PHE A 209 7.43 18.76 -11.33
N ASN A 210 7.42 19.47 -12.46
CA ASN A 210 6.76 20.77 -12.61
C ASN A 210 5.60 20.67 -13.61
N PHE A 211 4.52 21.41 -13.34
CA PHE A 211 3.47 21.63 -14.33
C PHE A 211 3.99 22.57 -15.42
N GLU A 212 3.91 22.13 -16.69
CA GLU A 212 4.25 22.94 -17.85
C GLU A 212 3.02 23.04 -18.77
N LYS A 213 2.38 24.21 -18.81
CA LYS A 213 1.18 24.44 -19.64
C LYS A 213 1.51 24.24 -21.12
N GLY A 214 0.81 23.33 -21.79
CA GLY A 214 0.96 23.09 -23.23
C GLY A 214 2.03 22.06 -23.60
N LYS A 215 2.57 21.35 -22.61
CA LYS A 215 3.27 20.07 -22.76
C LYS A 215 2.51 18.98 -22.03
#